data_AF-A0A336NDS6-F1
#
_entry.id   AF-A0A336NDS6-F1
#
_cell.length_a   1.000
_cell.length_b   1.000
_cell.length_c   1.000
_cell.angle_alpha   90.00
_cell.angle_beta   90.00
_cell.angle_gamma   90.00
#
_symmetry.space_group_name_H-M   'P 1'
#
loop_
_entity.id
_entity.type
_entity.pdbx_description
1 polymer ?
#
loop_
_entity_poly.entity_id
_entity_poly.type
_entity_poly.pdbx_seq_one_letter_code
_entity_poly.pdbx_strand_id
1 'polypeptide(L)'
;MNAIVKNQMTSIIATVANDTPSFQKQDLAKKYELTNEMKTVKDLLSDRVRTIYRIRALRDFGNVKADDLGGFIEHEGNLSHEGNCWVGGNAWIYNDAYISDNAQVCGQC
;
A
#
# COMPACT_ATOMS: atom_id res chain seq x y z
N MET A 1 35.18 27.12 -37.69
CA MET A 1 35.07 25.65 -37.80
C MET A 1 33.82 25.27 -37.00
N ASN A 2 32.63 25.18 -37.62
CA ASN A 2 32.06 24.06 -38.41
C ASN A 2 32.05 22.75 -37.61
N ALA A 3 30.98 21.96 -37.47
CA ALA A 3 29.57 22.02 -37.84
C ALA A 3 28.85 20.83 -37.12
N ILE A 4 27.52 20.85 -37.11
CA ILE A 4 26.62 19.81 -36.59
C ILE A 4 26.58 18.58 -37.52
N VAL A 5 26.58 17.36 -36.98
CA VAL A 5 26.04 16.10 -37.60
C VAL A 5 25.58 15.19 -36.45
N LYS A 6 24.30 15.03 -36.09
CA LYS A 6 23.20 14.22 -36.66
C LYS A 6 23.57 12.75 -37.01
N ASN A 7 23.24 11.82 -36.12
CA ASN A 7 23.07 10.40 -36.44
C ASN A 7 21.87 9.88 -35.63
N GLN A 8 20.62 9.90 -36.13
CA GLN A 8 20.01 8.99 -37.11
C GLN A 8 20.17 7.51 -36.75
N MET A 9 19.23 6.99 -35.96
CA MET A 9 18.67 5.67 -36.24
C MET A 9 17.18 5.86 -36.49
N THR A 10 16.88 6.04 -37.77
CA THR A 10 15.53 5.99 -38.32
C THR A 10 15.11 4.52 -38.31
N SER A 11 14.13 4.16 -37.48
CA SER A 11 13.24 3.03 -37.78
C SER A 11 11.87 3.61 -38.03
N ILE A 12 11.58 3.82 -39.31
CA ILE A 12 10.26 4.15 -39.83
C ILE A 12 9.37 2.93 -39.56
N ILE A 13 8.46 3.01 -38.58
CA ILE A 13 7.25 2.18 -38.61
C ILE A 13 6.07 3.02 -38.11
N ALA A 14 5.20 3.32 -39.07
CA ALA A 14 3.77 3.56 -39.02
C ALA A 14 3.15 4.29 -37.80
N THR A 15 2.52 5.42 -38.13
CA THR A 15 1.36 5.99 -37.46
C THR A 15 0.41 4.91 -36.92
N VAL A 16 0.37 4.78 -35.59
CA VAL A 16 -0.87 4.48 -34.87
C VAL A 16 -0.82 5.39 -33.64
N ALA A 17 -1.81 6.28 -33.52
CA ALA A 17 -2.02 7.07 -32.32
C ALA A 17 -2.26 6.10 -31.16
N ASN A 18 -1.21 5.82 -30.39
CA ASN A 18 -1.34 5.16 -29.10
C ASN A 18 -1.22 6.26 -28.05
N ASP A 19 -2.33 6.97 -27.84
CA ASP A 19 -2.60 7.68 -26.59
C ASP A 19 -2.79 6.65 -25.47
N THR A 20 -1.80 5.79 -25.26
CA THR A 20 -1.73 4.97 -24.06
C THR A 20 -1.11 5.88 -23.01
N PRO A 21 -1.88 6.37 -22.01
CA PRO A 21 -1.25 7.08 -20.92
C PRO A 21 -0.28 6.09 -20.30
N SER A 22 1.01 6.44 -20.34
CA SER A 22 1.96 5.82 -19.46
C SER A 22 1.40 6.05 -18.05
N PHE A 23 0.95 4.97 -17.41
CA PHE A 23 0.65 5.00 -15.99
C PHE A 23 1.99 5.26 -15.30
N GLN A 24 2.35 6.53 -15.21
CA GLN A 24 3.32 6.97 -14.22
C GLN A 24 2.74 6.47 -12.92
N LYS A 25 3.40 5.49 -12.32
CA LYS A 25 3.11 4.97 -10.99
C LYS A 25 3.09 6.20 -10.10
N GLN A 26 1.90 6.74 -9.90
CA GLN A 26 1.69 7.93 -9.10
C GLN A 26 2.21 7.53 -7.74
N ASP A 27 3.26 8.21 -7.28
CA ASP A 27 3.92 7.88 -6.02
C ASP A 27 2.92 8.24 -4.93
N LEU A 28 1.97 7.33 -4.69
CA LEU A 28 0.82 7.56 -3.85
C LEU A 28 1.39 7.64 -2.44
N ALA A 29 1.35 8.84 -1.86
CA ALA A 29 1.84 9.06 -0.51
C ALA A 29 1.30 7.97 0.42
N LYS A 30 2.21 7.37 1.20
CA LYS A 30 1.89 6.28 2.12
C LYS A 30 0.63 6.64 2.93
N LYS A 31 -0.29 5.69 2.99
CA LYS A 31 -1.57 5.85 3.70
C LYS A 31 -1.41 5.73 5.21
N TYR A 32 -0.51 4.86 5.66
CA TYR A 32 -0.28 4.55 7.06
C TYR A 32 1.16 4.08 7.28
N GLU A 33 1.56 3.96 8.54
CA GLU A 33 2.80 3.31 8.98
C GLU A 33 2.51 2.23 10.03
N LEU A 34 3.50 1.34 10.23
CA LEU A 34 3.55 0.46 11.40
C LEU A 34 4.21 1.22 12.55
N THR A 35 3.57 1.19 13.72
CA THR A 35 4.13 1.80 14.93
C THR A 35 4.97 0.80 15.74
N ASN A 36 5.57 1.27 16.84
CA ASN A 36 6.29 0.44 17.79
C ASN A 36 5.37 -0.30 18.79
N GLU A 37 4.06 -0.06 18.78
CA GLU A 37 3.10 -0.84 19.58
C GLU A 37 2.89 -2.20 18.91
N MET A 38 3.36 -3.26 19.58
CA MET A 38 3.34 -4.62 19.05
C MET A 38 2.64 -5.61 19.97
N LYS A 39 2.08 -6.67 19.39
CA LYS A 39 1.51 -7.82 20.09
C LYS A 39 2.08 -9.11 19.51
N THR A 40 2.12 -10.17 20.32
CA THR A 40 2.45 -11.52 19.87
C THR A 40 1.19 -12.37 19.76
N VAL A 41 1.04 -13.07 18.65
CA VAL A 41 -0.07 -14.00 18.40
C VAL A 41 0.52 -15.38 18.16
N LYS A 42 0.04 -16.37 18.91
CA LYS A 42 0.38 -17.78 18.67
C LYS A 42 -0.59 -18.36 17.66
N ASP A 43 -0.07 -18.71 16.49
CA ASP A 43 -0.81 -19.42 15.45
C ASP A 43 -0.92 -20.90 15.86
N LEU A 44 -2.13 -21.34 16.19
CA LEU A 44 -2.37 -22.68 16.70
C LEU A 44 -2.20 -23.78 15.64
N LEU A 45 -2.27 -23.44 14.35
CA LEU A 45 -2.12 -24.41 13.27
C LEU A 45 -0.66 -24.62 12.89
N SER A 46 0.13 -23.55 12.88
CA SER A 46 1.56 -23.62 12.53
C SER A 46 2.50 -23.71 13.74
N ASP A 47 1.97 -23.57 14.95
CA ASP A 47 2.71 -23.42 16.22
C ASP A 47 3.73 -22.27 16.21
N ARG A 48 3.60 -21.35 15.26
CA ARG A 48 4.48 -20.17 15.12
C ARG A 48 3.96 -19.03 15.99
N VAL A 49 4.89 -18.28 16.56
CA VAL A 49 4.60 -17.00 17.21
C VAL A 49 4.86 -15.89 16.20
N ARG A 50 3.86 -15.03 16.00
CA ARG A 50 3.90 -13.89 15.08
C ARG A 50 3.90 -12.60 15.85
N THR A 51 4.57 -11.60 15.33
CA THR A 51 4.50 -10.23 15.84
C THR A 51 3.63 -9.41 14.90
N ILE A 52 2.67 -8.69 15.46
CA ILE A 52 1.81 -7.75 14.73
C ILE A 52 1.99 -6.35 15.30
N TYR A 53 1.83 -5.35 14.45
CA TYR A 53 2.12 -3.96 14.74
C TYR A 53 0.85 -3.12 14.57
N ARG A 54 0.59 -2.24 15.54
CA ARG A 54 -0.48 -1.24 15.43
C ARG A 54 -0.19 -0.33 14.25
N ILE A 55 -1.19 -0.05 13.42
CA ILE A 55 -1.09 0.92 12.33
C ILE A 55 -1.48 2.33 12.77
N ARG A 56 -0.83 3.34 12.19
CA ARG A 56 -1.17 4.77 12.35
C ARG A 56 -1.36 5.42 10.99
N ALA A 57 -2.46 6.14 10.80
CA ALA A 57 -2.74 6.85 9.56
C ALA A 57 -1.75 8.01 9.36
N LEU A 58 -1.24 8.18 8.14
CA LEU A 58 -0.32 9.27 7.78
C LEU A 58 -1.02 10.45 7.08
N ARG A 59 -2.27 10.26 6.68
CA ARG A 59 -3.10 11.24 5.99
C ARG A 59 -4.57 10.90 6.15
N ASP A 60 -5.43 11.87 5.81
CA ASP A 60 -6.87 11.66 5.73
C ASP A 60 -7.26 10.77 4.53
N PHE A 61 -8.21 9.86 4.73
CA PHE A 61 -8.87 9.06 3.68
C PHE A 61 -10.16 8.44 4.20
N GLY A 62 -11.21 8.38 3.37
CA GLY A 62 -12.53 7.90 3.80
C GLY A 62 -13.01 8.61 5.07
N ASN A 63 -13.22 7.84 6.14
CA ASN A 63 -13.59 8.32 7.47
C ASN A 63 -12.41 8.33 8.48
N VAL A 64 -11.19 8.01 8.05
CA VAL A 64 -9.97 7.96 8.87
C VAL A 64 -9.21 9.27 8.75
N LYS A 65 -8.73 9.79 9.87
CA LYS A 65 -7.94 11.03 9.96
C LYS A 65 -6.47 10.73 10.14
N ALA A 66 -5.62 11.65 9.69
CA ALA A 66 -4.20 11.59 9.99
C ALA A 66 -3.98 11.40 11.51
N ASP A 67 -2.99 10.61 11.86
CA ASP A 67 -2.66 10.20 13.23
C ASP A 67 -3.64 9.24 13.92
N ASP A 68 -4.77 8.88 13.30
CA ASP A 68 -5.67 7.87 13.85
C ASP A 68 -4.95 6.51 14.00
N LEU A 69 -5.11 5.91 15.18
CA LEU A 69 -4.66 4.54 15.44
C LEU A 69 -5.71 3.54 14.92
N GLY A 70 -5.24 2.59 14.10
CA GLY A 70 -6.04 1.49 13.58
C GLY A 70 -5.91 0.21 14.41
N GLY A 71 -6.15 -0.93 13.80
CA GLY A 71 -5.86 -2.25 14.37
C GLY A 71 -4.40 -2.66 14.15
N PHE A 72 -4.15 -3.96 14.10
CA PHE A 72 -2.82 -4.54 14.01
C PHE A 72 -2.63 -5.33 12.71
N ILE A 73 -1.47 -5.22 12.09
CA ILE A 73 -1.08 -6.04 10.93
C ILE A 73 0.32 -6.66 11.12
N GLU A 74 0.59 -7.83 10.52
CA GLU A 74 1.90 -8.49 10.61
C GLU A 74 2.96 -7.76 9.79
N HIS A 75 2.62 -7.35 8.56
CA HIS A 75 3.53 -6.61 7.69
C HIS A 75 2.78 -5.65 6.77
N GLU A 76 3.51 -4.68 6.19
CA GLU A 76 2.95 -3.63 5.33
C GLU A 76 2.13 -4.21 4.15
N GLY A 77 2.52 -5.38 3.63
CA GLY A 77 1.78 -6.08 2.57
C GLY A 77 0.41 -6.64 2.96
N ASN A 78 -0.06 -6.55 4.21
CA ASN A 78 -1.40 -7.02 4.60
C ASN A 78 -2.52 -6.03 4.27
N LEU A 79 -2.21 -4.75 4.08
CA LEU A 79 -3.19 -3.69 3.88
C LEU A 79 -2.73 -2.80 2.72
N SER A 80 -3.62 -2.49 1.78
CA SER A 80 -3.26 -1.65 0.65
C SER A 80 -3.06 -0.20 1.07
N HIS A 81 -2.09 0.50 0.47
CA HIS A 81 -2.01 1.96 0.55
C HIS A 81 -2.97 2.68 -0.41
N GLU A 82 -3.57 1.94 -1.33
CA GLU A 82 -4.60 2.43 -2.26
C GLU A 82 -6.00 2.31 -1.64
N GLY A 83 -6.95 3.06 -2.19
CA GLY A 83 -8.34 3.08 -1.72
C GLY A 83 -8.49 3.51 -0.26
N ASN A 84 -9.67 3.22 0.30
CA ASN A 84 -10.05 3.60 1.66
C ASN A 84 -9.99 2.44 2.65
N CYS A 85 -9.41 1.30 2.27
CA CYS A 85 -9.38 0.14 3.15
C CYS A 85 -8.65 0.43 4.46
N TRP A 86 -9.17 -0.12 5.56
CA TRP A 86 -8.67 0.14 6.91
C TRP A 86 -8.94 -1.01 7.87
N VAL A 87 -8.02 -1.19 8.81
CA VAL A 87 -8.20 -2.06 9.98
C VAL A 87 -8.34 -1.14 11.18
N GLY A 88 -9.47 -1.16 11.87
CA GLY A 88 -9.79 -0.29 13.00
C GLY A 88 -9.96 -1.03 14.33
N GLY A 89 -9.90 -0.28 15.42
CA GLY A 89 -10.11 -0.80 16.77
C GLY A 89 -9.06 -1.82 17.19
N ASN A 90 -9.48 -2.94 17.77
CA ASN A 90 -8.58 -4.02 18.22
C ASN A 90 -8.46 -5.17 17.21
N ALA A 91 -8.96 -5.00 15.98
CA ALA A 91 -8.82 -6.02 14.94
C ALA A 91 -7.34 -6.30 14.62
N TRP A 92 -7.07 -7.52 14.21
CA TRP A 92 -5.75 -7.96 13.78
C TRP A 92 -5.82 -8.75 12.47
N ILE A 93 -4.83 -8.55 11.61
CA ILE A 93 -4.66 -9.26 10.34
C ILE A 93 -3.22 -9.80 10.31
N TYR A 94 -3.05 -11.05 9.91
CA TYR A 94 -1.75 -11.71 9.81
C TYR A 94 -1.81 -12.79 8.73
N ASN A 95 -0.68 -13.46 8.44
CA ASN A 95 -0.52 -14.39 7.32
C ASN A 95 -0.72 -13.71 5.94
N ASP A 96 -1.05 -14.51 4.92
CA ASP A 96 -1.25 -14.12 3.53
C ASP A 96 -2.54 -13.27 3.30
N ALA A 97 -3.16 -12.77 4.37
CA ALA A 97 -4.32 -11.91 4.27
C ALA A 97 -3.93 -10.56 3.64
N TYR A 98 -4.73 -10.12 2.67
CA TYR A 98 -4.55 -8.85 1.97
C TYR A 98 -5.87 -8.10 1.89
N ILE A 99 -5.89 -6.88 2.42
CA ILE A 99 -7.08 -6.03 2.50
C ILE A 99 -6.91 -4.83 1.55
N SER A 100 -7.79 -4.69 0.55
CA SER A 100 -7.72 -3.67 -0.49
C SER A 100 -9.02 -2.89 -0.67
N ASP A 101 -8.98 -1.93 -1.60
CA ASP A 101 -10.13 -1.15 -2.06
C ASP A 101 -10.81 -0.36 -0.94
N ASN A 102 -12.06 -0.70 -0.60
CA ASN A 102 -12.84 0.01 0.41
C ASN A 102 -13.19 -0.87 1.62
N ALA A 103 -12.55 -2.03 1.76
CA ALA A 103 -12.84 -2.96 2.86
C ALA A 103 -12.52 -2.36 4.23
N GLN A 104 -13.46 -2.48 5.17
CA GLN A 104 -13.31 -2.04 6.56
C GLN A 104 -13.34 -3.26 7.48
N VAL A 105 -12.26 -3.47 8.23
CA VAL A 105 -12.22 -4.49 9.28
C VAL A 105 -12.22 -3.80 10.63
N CYS A 106 -13.20 -4.10 11.48
CA CYS A 106 -13.29 -3.53 12.82
C CYS A 106 -13.36 -4.63 13.88
N GLY A 107 -12.59 -4.48 14.95
CA GLY A 107 -12.67 -5.32 16.14
C GLY A 107 -13.34 -4.57 17.27
N GLN A 108 -14.20 -5.23 18.05
CA GLN A 108 -14.86 -4.63 19.21
C GLN A 108 -13.85 -4.20 20.28
N CYS A 109 -14.17 -3.10 20.94
CA CYS A 109 -13.46 -2.54 22.09
C CYS A 109 -13.82 -3.28 23.38
#